data_AF-A0A1S1J1G8-F1
#
_entry.id   AF-A0A1S1J1G8-F1
#
_cell.length_a   1.000
_cell.length_b   1.000
_cell.length_c   1.000
_cell.angle_alpha   90.00
_cell.angle_beta   90.00
_cell.angle_gamma   90.00
#
_symmetry.space_group_name_H-M   'P 1'
#
loop_
_entity.id
_entity.type
_entity.pdbx_description
1 polymer ?
#
loop_
_entity_poly.entity_id
_entity_poly.type
_entity_poly.pdbx_seq_one_letter_code
_entity_poly.pdbx_strand_id
1 'polypeptide(L)'
;MINIVFINATLGQNQIKYKTYNQDDFEKNKVSDEIYNLWIGKSNWFSALKDSISYFVDDRNYKGIINYGVSFRSKNYRNFNFVEHLSMCFLKVEVTKCDYNPKDNVLSIEGFVSGNNNWGWNVFLKGKKEKKYVDIFLGEKTDTLRNCYLGKIVNKDSIEVKLNNKETNEFTVLDKFPAFYFKKYSHYRTILGSRLPFKISGEVTSKTLLVFGSGETYSEIFDLGAMIFDPKKNERRKAIKKQELDCRPILSGNKRVADIEKEKAQKQEINYYTYTQNAENYILARQYGKAKEQYNLLAQKYPILFARDIHNAIRCAILSRDYKNAFWWGEKLALKGIELSYFNTKIFNGLRKNPEWTSFSVKYDSVSKNAQHKWNLNLKKELTNLLNEDQAEYGLENRKSPKVLYETTEKVTGKLIDLLKKEGYPSEEKIGSLVVRDTVLIPFPGFNALIIHATQKKPENLAVLNEILDKSSKALEYDDKRNFNNALAYSSCFRIYKGNLYSSKSCGRNDLEVRKISFKFSNPNNFIMDYGNFIIEAHDTKYPKEVDDDYEQNYNLIMKLTDDWEFYEK
;
A
#
# COMPACT_ATOMS: atom_id res chain seq x y z
N MET A 1 68.82 74.29 -25.33
CA MET A 1 67.38 73.99 -25.50
C MET A 1 67.15 72.53 -25.14
N ILE A 2 66.54 72.26 -23.97
CA ILE A 2 66.06 70.92 -23.59
C ILE A 2 64.58 71.12 -23.24
N ASN A 3 63.69 70.58 -24.08
CA ASN A 3 62.25 70.58 -23.86
C ASN A 3 61.91 69.37 -22.99
N ILE A 4 61.50 69.62 -21.74
CA ILE A 4 60.96 68.62 -20.84
C ILE A 4 59.46 68.50 -21.14
N VAL A 5 59.06 67.37 -21.73
CA VAL A 5 57.66 67.01 -21.98
C VAL A 5 57.12 66.37 -20.69
N PHE A 6 56.19 67.06 -20.02
CA PHE A 6 55.40 66.49 -18.93
C PHE A 6 54.31 65.58 -19.52
N ILE A 7 54.43 64.27 -19.34
CA ILE A 7 53.37 63.30 -19.60
C ILE A 7 52.47 63.26 -18.36
N ASN A 8 51.28 63.86 -18.45
CA ASN A 8 50.23 63.67 -17.46
C ASN A 8 49.68 62.24 -17.57
N ALA A 9 50.23 61.32 -16.78
CA ALA A 9 49.63 60.01 -16.56
C ALA A 9 48.38 60.18 -15.68
N THR A 10 47.22 60.45 -16.30
CA THR A 10 45.93 60.31 -15.64
C THR A 10 45.68 58.83 -15.40
N LEU A 11 46.05 58.34 -14.22
CA LEU A 11 45.56 57.07 -13.67
C LEU A 11 44.05 57.24 -13.45
N GLY A 12 43.26 56.93 -14.47
CA GLY A 12 41.81 56.84 -14.34
C GLY A 12 41.49 55.80 -13.27
N GLN A 13 41.11 56.27 -12.08
CA GLN A 13 40.53 55.39 -11.07
C GLN A 13 39.27 54.81 -11.70
N ASN A 14 39.35 53.54 -12.14
CA ASN A 14 38.19 52.75 -12.47
C ASN A 14 37.33 52.72 -11.21
N GLN A 15 36.34 53.60 -11.14
CA GLN A 15 35.37 53.59 -10.06
C GLN A 15 34.74 52.21 -10.08
N ILE A 16 35.01 51.45 -9.02
CA ILE A 16 34.42 50.14 -8.80
C ILE A 16 32.92 50.37 -8.75
N LYS A 17 32.23 50.04 -9.85
CA LYS A 17 30.78 50.22 -9.95
C LYS A 17 30.10 49.16 -9.10
N TYR A 18 29.28 49.60 -8.16
CA TYR A 18 28.33 48.74 -7.48
C TYR A 18 27.48 48.00 -8.51
N LYS A 19 27.31 46.69 -8.31
CA LYS A 19 26.39 45.89 -9.13
C LYS A 19 25.07 45.76 -8.40
N THR A 20 23.97 46.00 -9.11
CA THR A 20 22.61 45.86 -8.58
C THR A 20 21.96 44.63 -9.19
N TYR A 21 21.24 43.86 -8.39
CA TYR A 21 20.49 42.68 -8.83
C TYR A 21 18.99 42.89 -8.56
N ASN A 22 18.13 42.29 -9.38
CA ASN A 22 16.67 42.36 -9.25
C ASN A 22 16.07 40.97 -9.00
N GLN A 23 14.74 40.88 -8.78
CA GLN A 23 14.04 39.62 -8.54
C GLN A 23 14.31 38.56 -9.62
N ASP A 24 14.39 38.93 -10.90
CA ASP A 24 14.59 37.97 -11.98
C ASP A 24 15.97 37.30 -11.89
N ASP A 25 16.98 38.00 -11.34
CA ASP A 25 18.29 37.41 -11.08
C ASP A 25 18.21 36.33 -9.99
N PHE A 26 17.38 36.53 -8.96
CA PHE A 26 17.14 35.53 -7.90
C PHE A 26 16.38 34.33 -8.45
N GLU A 27 15.31 34.55 -9.23
CA GLU A 27 14.52 33.47 -9.82
C GLU A 27 15.36 32.58 -10.75
N LYS A 28 16.27 33.17 -11.55
CA LYS A 28 17.22 32.42 -12.39
C LYS A 28 18.17 31.55 -11.57
N ASN A 29 18.51 31.97 -10.35
CA ASN A 29 19.46 31.30 -9.47
C ASN A 29 18.78 30.49 -8.37
N LYS A 30 17.49 30.19 -8.51
CA LYS A 30 16.77 29.33 -7.58
C LYS A 30 17.23 27.87 -7.71
N VAL A 31 17.61 27.26 -6.59
CA VAL A 31 18.31 25.96 -6.57
C VAL A 31 17.34 24.80 -6.45
N SER A 32 16.28 24.95 -5.67
CA SER A 32 15.37 23.85 -5.31
C SER A 32 14.02 24.40 -4.89
N ASP A 33 12.97 23.87 -5.51
CA ASP A 33 11.58 24.13 -5.16
C ASP A 33 10.97 22.85 -4.57
N GLU A 34 10.16 22.99 -3.52
CA GLU A 34 9.34 21.88 -3.00
C GLU A 34 10.17 20.67 -2.50
N ILE A 35 11.44 20.88 -2.14
CA ILE A 35 12.35 19.82 -1.68
C ILE A 35 12.61 19.92 -0.19
N TYR A 36 13.14 21.06 0.27
CA TYR A 36 13.65 21.19 1.63
C TYR A 36 12.68 21.93 2.54
N ASN A 37 12.55 21.51 3.79
CA ASN A 37 11.94 22.28 4.87
C ASN A 37 12.91 22.48 6.04
N LEU A 38 12.65 23.49 6.87
CA LEU A 38 13.55 23.86 7.97
C LEU A 38 13.21 23.08 9.25
N TRP A 39 14.15 22.27 9.73
CA TRP A 39 14.06 21.58 11.02
C TRP A 39 14.93 22.31 12.05
N ILE A 40 14.28 22.87 13.07
CA ILE A 40 14.93 23.58 14.18
C ILE A 40 14.99 22.65 15.40
N GLY A 41 16.11 22.67 16.14
CA GLY A 41 16.48 21.75 17.24
C GLY A 41 15.57 21.67 18.49
N LYS A 42 14.26 21.91 18.38
CA LYS A 42 13.27 21.78 19.48
C LYS A 42 11.92 21.20 19.08
N SER A 43 11.67 20.86 17.80
CA SER A 43 10.37 20.28 17.41
C SER A 43 10.27 18.79 17.76
N ASN A 44 9.04 18.37 18.08
CA ASN A 44 8.68 17.06 18.66
C ASN A 44 9.14 15.83 17.86
N TRP A 45 9.66 16.00 16.65
CA TRP A 45 10.04 14.93 15.73
C TRP A 45 11.56 14.67 15.70
N PHE A 46 12.36 15.46 16.44
CA PHE A 46 13.80 15.60 16.13
C PHE A 46 14.73 15.67 17.36
N SER A 47 15.10 14.51 17.92
CA SER A 47 16.31 14.26 18.73
C SER A 47 16.56 15.08 20.02
N ALA A 48 17.49 14.58 20.82
CA ALA A 48 17.85 15.03 22.16
C ALA A 48 18.15 16.53 22.25
N LEU A 49 17.76 17.11 23.39
CA LEU A 49 17.86 18.51 23.86
C LEU A 49 19.19 19.26 23.61
N LYS A 50 20.20 18.64 23.00
CA LYS A 50 21.56 19.17 22.83
C LYS A 50 21.89 19.66 21.42
N ASP A 51 21.10 19.31 20.40
CA ASP A 51 21.38 19.77 19.03
C ASP A 51 20.65 21.07 18.72
N SER A 52 21.41 22.18 18.68
CA SER A 52 20.88 23.52 18.38
C SER A 52 20.98 23.89 16.90
N ILE A 53 21.53 23.02 16.07
CA ILE A 53 21.77 23.30 14.65
C ILE A 53 20.44 23.22 13.89
N SER A 54 20.24 24.17 12.98
CA SER A 54 19.11 24.18 12.05
C SER A 54 19.48 23.41 10.78
N TYR A 55 18.62 22.50 10.36
CA TYR A 55 18.82 21.65 9.19
C TYR A 55 17.73 21.92 8.15
N PHE A 56 18.11 21.88 6.88
CA PHE A 56 17.19 21.88 5.75
C PHE A 56 17.08 20.45 5.24
N VAL A 57 15.90 19.84 5.35
CA VAL A 57 15.73 18.39 5.18
C VAL A 57 14.83 18.09 3.99
N ASP A 58 15.22 17.11 3.17
CA ASP A 58 14.40 16.56 2.10
C ASP A 58 13.52 15.43 2.67
N ASP A 59 12.33 15.80 3.13
CA ASP A 59 11.38 14.90 3.78
C ASP A 59 10.31 14.35 2.83
N ARG A 60 10.48 14.50 1.51
CA ARG A 60 9.49 14.03 0.51
C ARG A 60 9.22 12.53 0.59
N ASN A 61 10.19 11.76 1.09
CA ASN A 61 10.09 10.31 1.27
C ASN A 61 9.54 9.89 2.64
N TYR A 62 9.12 10.85 3.47
CA TYR A 62 8.49 10.55 4.74
C TYR A 62 7.19 9.75 4.55
N LYS A 63 7.10 8.62 5.27
CA LYS A 63 6.01 7.65 5.08
C LYS A 63 4.86 7.83 6.07
N GLY A 64 5.04 8.59 7.14
CA GLY A 64 4.12 8.63 8.28
C GLY A 64 4.45 7.56 9.33
N ILE A 65 4.20 7.86 10.61
CA ILE A 65 4.69 7.10 11.76
C ILE A 65 4.29 5.61 11.69
N ILE A 66 3.01 5.32 11.42
CA ILE A 66 2.52 3.94 11.40
C ILE A 66 3.14 3.12 10.26
N ASN A 67 3.51 3.76 9.16
CA ASN A 67 4.07 3.09 7.98
C ASN A 67 5.55 2.72 8.16
N TYR A 68 6.18 3.18 9.25
CA TYR A 68 7.48 2.68 9.70
C TYR A 68 7.40 1.41 10.54
N GLY A 69 6.20 0.86 10.76
CA GLY A 69 6.00 -0.32 11.63
C GLY A 69 5.81 0.04 13.10
N VAL A 70 5.43 1.29 13.39
CA VAL A 70 5.09 1.73 14.74
C VAL A 70 3.66 1.29 15.06
N SER A 71 3.51 0.57 16.16
CA SER A 71 2.21 0.19 16.72
C SER A 71 1.95 0.96 18.01
N PHE A 72 0.66 1.24 18.22
CA PHE A 72 0.18 1.89 19.43
C PHE A 72 -0.86 1.01 20.09
N ARG A 73 -0.78 0.87 21.41
CA ARG A 73 -1.76 0.11 22.20
C ARG A 73 -2.13 0.89 23.44
N SER A 74 -3.41 1.01 23.74
CA SER A 74 -3.82 1.64 24.99
C SER A 74 -3.51 0.72 26.16
N LYS A 75 -2.81 1.25 27.18
CA LYS A 75 -2.53 0.50 28.42
C LYS A 75 -3.81 0.17 29.21
N ASN A 76 -4.88 0.94 28.98
CA ASN A 76 -6.20 0.71 29.57
C ASN A 76 -7.19 0.02 28.62
N TYR A 77 -6.73 -0.53 27.49
CA TYR A 77 -7.54 -1.26 26.51
C TYR A 77 -8.69 -0.47 25.86
N ARG A 78 -8.72 0.87 25.99
CA ARG A 78 -9.65 1.71 25.22
C ARG A 78 -9.22 1.81 23.77
N ASN A 79 -10.20 1.78 22.87
CA ASN A 79 -9.98 2.06 21.45
C ASN A 79 -9.63 3.54 21.25
N PHE A 80 -8.65 3.82 20.40
CA PHE A 80 -8.31 5.17 19.94
C PHE A 80 -7.86 5.10 18.49
N ASN A 81 -7.93 6.23 17.80
CA ASN A 81 -7.47 6.37 16.42
C ASN A 81 -6.22 7.25 16.42
N PHE A 82 -5.13 6.74 15.85
CA PHE A 82 -3.98 7.55 15.49
C PHE A 82 -4.16 7.98 14.03
N VAL A 83 -4.27 9.28 13.80
CA VAL A 83 -4.45 9.85 12.46
C VAL A 83 -3.42 10.95 12.26
N GLU A 84 -2.55 10.74 11.29
CA GLU A 84 -1.54 11.69 10.88
C GLU A 84 -1.95 12.40 9.58
N HIS A 85 -1.86 13.72 9.63
CA HIS A 85 -2.01 14.62 8.49
C HIS A 85 -0.80 15.54 8.48
N LEU A 86 -0.10 15.58 7.34
CA LEU A 86 1.03 16.47 7.12
C LEU A 86 0.78 17.28 5.86
N SER A 87 0.94 18.60 5.95
CA SER A 87 0.87 19.51 4.82
C SER A 87 2.02 20.49 4.89
N MET A 88 2.48 20.92 3.73
CA MET A 88 3.57 21.88 3.60
C MET A 88 3.07 23.11 2.85
N CYS A 89 3.33 24.28 3.41
CA CYS A 89 2.97 25.55 2.81
C CYS A 89 4.13 26.11 1.98
N PHE A 90 3.90 27.20 1.27
CA PHE A 90 4.91 27.84 0.45
C PHE A 90 5.33 29.18 1.05
N LEU A 91 6.61 29.50 0.90
CA LEU A 91 7.13 30.85 1.06
C LEU A 91 7.19 31.53 -0.30
N LYS A 92 6.97 32.83 -0.31
CA LYS A 92 7.22 33.69 -1.46
C LYS A 92 8.12 34.84 -1.03
N VAL A 93 9.27 34.93 -1.68
CA VAL A 93 10.31 35.94 -1.43
C VAL A 93 10.31 36.94 -2.58
N GLU A 94 10.14 38.23 -2.25
CA GLU A 94 10.15 39.36 -3.18
C GLU A 94 11.34 40.26 -2.84
N VAL A 95 12.40 40.23 -3.63
CA VAL A 95 13.57 41.09 -3.52
C VAL A 95 13.29 42.41 -4.24
N THR A 96 13.31 43.50 -3.48
CA THR A 96 13.12 44.86 -4.02
C THR A 96 14.42 45.58 -4.30
N LYS A 97 15.49 45.22 -3.58
CA LYS A 97 16.80 45.86 -3.71
C LYS A 97 17.90 44.88 -3.34
N CYS A 98 18.94 44.81 -4.16
CA CYS A 98 20.11 43.99 -3.91
C CYS A 98 21.35 44.71 -4.44
N ASP A 99 22.20 45.20 -3.54
CA ASP A 99 23.43 45.92 -3.87
C ASP A 99 24.65 45.08 -3.50
N TYR A 100 25.55 44.86 -4.47
CA TYR A 100 26.81 44.15 -4.27
C TYR A 100 27.99 45.11 -4.33
N ASN A 101 28.81 45.07 -3.29
CA ASN A 101 30.10 45.75 -3.24
C ASN A 101 31.23 44.73 -3.51
N PRO A 102 31.89 44.79 -4.67
CA PRO A 102 32.97 43.85 -5.00
C PRO A 102 34.28 44.14 -4.26
N LYS A 103 34.40 45.27 -3.54
CA LYS A 103 35.62 45.61 -2.79
C LYS A 103 35.77 44.75 -1.53
N ASP A 104 34.67 44.48 -0.85
CA ASP A 104 34.60 43.74 0.41
C ASP A 104 33.79 42.44 0.27
N ASN A 105 33.32 42.13 -0.94
CA ASN A 105 32.41 41.03 -1.23
C ASN A 105 31.15 41.05 -0.35
N VAL A 106 30.65 42.24 0.01
CA VAL A 106 29.44 42.37 0.83
C VAL A 106 28.23 42.59 -0.06
N LEU A 107 27.17 41.84 0.22
CA LEU A 107 25.85 41.98 -0.41
C LEU A 107 24.85 42.53 0.60
N SER A 108 24.02 43.50 0.19
CA SER A 108 22.88 44.00 0.98
C SER A 108 21.58 43.73 0.23
N ILE A 109 20.66 43.00 0.86
CA ILE A 109 19.38 42.59 0.25
C ILE A 109 18.23 43.12 1.10
N GLU A 110 17.26 43.74 0.44
CA GLU A 110 15.99 44.18 1.02
C GLU A 110 14.83 43.63 0.21
N GLY A 111 13.75 43.27 0.90
CA GLY A 111 12.58 42.69 0.25
C GLY A 111 11.45 42.37 1.20
N PHE A 112 10.54 41.53 0.74
CA PHE A 112 9.41 41.01 1.49
C PHE A 112 9.40 39.49 1.44
N VAL A 113 9.01 38.87 2.54
CA VAL A 113 8.66 37.45 2.57
C VAL A 113 7.21 37.30 2.98
N SER A 114 6.53 36.39 2.31
CA SER A 114 5.15 36.04 2.57
C SER A 114 5.03 34.52 2.67
N GLY A 115 4.09 34.04 3.47
CA GLY A 115 3.81 32.62 3.55
C GLY A 115 2.55 32.34 4.33
N ASN A 116 1.94 31.19 4.04
CA ASN A 116 0.76 30.74 4.73
C ASN A 116 1.16 29.97 6.00
N ASN A 117 0.48 30.27 7.11
CA ASN A 117 0.68 29.61 8.40
C ASN A 117 -0.50 28.72 8.81
N ASN A 118 -1.44 28.46 7.88
CA ASN A 118 -2.56 27.53 8.04
C ASN A 118 -2.08 26.08 8.01
N TRP A 119 -1.13 25.75 8.89
CA TRP A 119 -0.65 24.40 9.10
C TRP A 119 -1.75 23.56 9.73
N GLY A 120 -2.09 22.45 9.09
CA GLY A 120 -3.17 21.52 9.42
C GLY A 120 -2.93 20.64 10.64
N TRP A 121 -2.35 21.16 11.72
CA TRP A 121 -2.43 20.48 13.01
C TRP A 121 -3.80 20.74 13.61
N ASN A 122 -4.67 19.71 13.57
CA ASN A 122 -6.01 19.68 14.17
C ASN A 122 -6.72 21.04 14.20
N VAL A 123 -7.48 21.36 13.16
CA VAL A 123 -8.54 22.41 13.21
C VAL A 123 -9.45 22.24 14.46
N PHE A 124 -9.44 21.05 15.06
CA PHE A 124 -10.11 20.69 16.30
C PHE A 124 -9.51 21.24 17.61
N LEU A 125 -8.25 21.69 17.65
CA LEU A 125 -7.62 22.24 18.86
C LEU A 125 -7.20 23.69 18.62
N LYS A 126 -8.16 24.62 18.76
CA LYS A 126 -7.95 26.08 18.71
C LYS A 126 -7.10 26.55 19.91
N GLY A 127 -5.80 26.31 19.88
CA GLY A 127 -4.83 26.94 20.78
C GLY A 127 -4.57 28.40 20.42
N LYS A 128 -3.92 29.15 21.32
CA LYS A 128 -3.37 30.48 21.01
C LYS A 128 -2.39 30.33 19.83
N LYS A 129 -2.57 31.11 18.76
CA LYS A 129 -1.65 31.12 17.61
C LYS A 129 -0.26 31.56 18.07
N GLU A 130 0.68 30.63 18.16
CA GLU A 130 2.08 30.96 18.38
C GLU A 130 2.61 31.78 17.20
N LYS A 131 3.44 32.78 17.49
CA LYS A 131 4.12 33.55 16.44
C LYS A 131 5.11 32.63 15.74
N LYS A 132 4.89 32.40 14.44
CA LYS A 132 5.82 31.67 13.59
C LYS A 132 6.81 32.64 12.96
N TYR A 133 8.00 32.15 12.67
CA TYR A 133 9.11 32.95 12.12
C TYR A 133 9.59 32.34 10.81
N VAL A 134 10.15 33.20 9.96
CA VAL A 134 10.98 32.82 8.82
C VAL A 134 12.42 33.08 9.24
N ASP A 135 13.23 32.03 9.25
CA ASP A 135 14.65 32.10 9.47
C ASP A 135 15.37 32.24 8.11
N ILE A 136 16.28 33.19 8.04
CA ILE A 136 17.00 33.56 6.82
C ILE A 136 18.48 33.32 7.05
N PHE A 137 19.08 32.50 6.20
CA PHE A 137 20.47 32.07 6.30
C PHE A 137 21.22 32.55 5.08
N LEU A 138 22.39 33.15 5.31
CA LEU A 138 23.33 33.55 4.29
C LEU A 138 24.68 32.92 4.59
N GLY A 139 25.12 31.93 3.81
CA GLY A 139 26.38 31.23 4.07
C GLY A 139 26.66 30.07 3.14
N GLU A 140 27.63 29.23 3.50
CA GLU A 140 28.01 28.04 2.73
C GLU A 140 27.32 26.77 3.26
N LYS A 141 26.65 26.03 2.38
CA LYS A 141 25.98 24.78 2.77
C LYS A 141 26.98 23.65 3.06
N THR A 142 26.62 22.80 4.01
CA THR A 142 27.27 21.51 4.28
C THR A 142 26.22 20.42 4.21
N ASP A 143 26.34 19.54 3.21
CA ASP A 143 25.45 18.40 3.03
C ASP A 143 25.65 17.35 4.14
N THR A 144 24.56 16.68 4.53
CA THR A 144 24.53 15.72 5.63
C THR A 144 23.31 14.78 5.51
N LEU A 145 23.17 13.90 6.49
CA LEU A 145 21.97 13.09 6.68
C LEU A 145 21.36 13.43 8.03
N ARG A 146 20.03 13.59 8.07
CA ARG A 146 19.29 13.84 9.30
C ARG A 146 18.42 12.66 9.66
N ASN A 147 18.56 12.18 10.89
CA ASN A 147 17.68 11.15 11.43
C ASN A 147 16.27 11.74 11.68
N CYS A 148 15.24 11.00 11.31
CA CYS A 148 13.87 11.20 11.72
C CYS A 148 13.60 10.34 12.95
N TYR A 149 13.11 10.94 14.03
CA TYR A 149 12.87 10.25 15.29
C TYR A 149 11.38 10.05 15.52
N LEU A 150 11.04 9.04 16.33
CA LEU A 150 9.67 8.76 16.73
C LEU A 150 9.02 9.95 17.44
N GLY A 151 9.79 10.66 18.26
CA GLY A 151 9.30 11.86 18.92
C GLY A 151 8.31 11.62 20.06
N LYS A 152 7.83 12.70 20.68
CA LYS A 152 6.82 12.65 21.74
C LYS A 152 5.41 12.76 21.13
N ILE A 153 4.95 11.66 20.56
CA ILE A 153 3.72 11.61 19.75
C ILE A 153 2.45 11.24 20.53
N VAL A 154 2.59 10.56 21.67
CA VAL A 154 1.48 10.15 22.54
C VAL A 154 1.88 10.23 24.01
N ASN A 155 0.90 10.28 24.91
CA ASN A 155 1.14 10.14 26.34
C ASN A 155 1.51 8.68 26.68
N LYS A 156 2.80 8.42 26.92
CA LYS A 156 3.34 7.09 27.27
C LYS A 156 2.78 6.49 28.55
N ASP A 157 2.21 7.30 29.44
CA ASP A 157 1.54 6.80 30.65
C ASP A 157 0.24 6.07 30.30
N SER A 158 -0.39 6.45 29.19
CA SER A 158 -1.67 5.90 28.72
C SER A 158 -1.55 5.00 27.50
N ILE A 159 -0.54 5.19 26.66
CA ILE A 159 -0.35 4.48 25.39
C ILE A 159 1.02 3.81 25.36
N GLU A 160 1.04 2.51 25.16
CA GLU A 160 2.22 1.73 24.80
C GLU A 160 2.56 1.97 23.32
N VAL A 161 3.85 2.19 23.03
CA VAL A 161 4.37 2.40 21.68
C VAL A 161 5.47 1.39 21.42
N LYS A 162 5.38 0.69 20.29
CA LYS A 162 6.35 -0.31 19.86
C LYS A 162 6.74 -0.07 18.40
N LEU A 163 7.98 -0.37 18.05
CA LEU A 163 8.46 -0.43 16.67
C LEU A 163 8.85 -1.87 16.39
N ASN A 164 8.19 -2.50 15.42
CA ASN A 164 8.41 -3.92 15.11
C ASN A 164 8.37 -4.81 16.38
N ASN A 165 7.35 -4.57 17.21
CA ASN A 165 7.09 -5.26 18.49
C ASN A 165 8.14 -5.07 19.60
N LYS A 166 9.13 -4.20 19.41
CA LYS A 166 10.11 -3.83 20.43
C LYS A 166 9.73 -2.51 21.11
N GLU A 167 10.00 -2.41 22.41
CA GLU A 167 9.82 -1.16 23.14
C GLU A 167 10.68 -0.04 22.53
N THR A 168 10.12 1.17 22.49
CA THR A 168 10.77 2.33 21.90
C THR A 168 10.75 3.52 22.83
N ASN A 169 11.58 4.50 22.49
CA ASN A 169 11.52 5.80 23.09
C ASN A 169 11.41 6.90 22.02
N GLU A 170 11.25 8.15 22.46
CA GLU A 170 11.14 9.31 21.57
C GLU A 170 12.41 9.51 20.72
N PHE A 171 13.53 8.89 21.09
CA PHE A 171 14.81 8.91 20.37
C PHE A 171 15.02 7.68 19.47
N THR A 172 14.02 6.82 19.30
CA THR A 172 14.06 5.76 18.30
C THR A 172 14.06 6.36 16.90
N VAL A 173 15.06 6.00 16.09
CA VAL A 173 15.19 6.46 14.70
C VAL A 173 14.22 5.67 13.82
N LEU A 174 13.39 6.39 13.08
CA LEU A 174 12.45 5.85 12.10
C LEU A 174 13.04 5.81 10.69
N ASP A 175 13.78 6.85 10.31
CA ASP A 175 14.34 7.01 8.96
C ASP A 175 15.54 7.96 8.93
N LYS A 176 16.19 8.08 7.77
CA LYS A 176 17.25 9.06 7.50
C LYS A 176 17.00 9.81 6.20
N PHE A 177 17.07 11.13 6.26
CA PHE A 177 16.79 12.00 5.11
C PHE A 177 18.04 12.78 4.68
N PRO A 178 18.23 13.01 3.37
CA PRO A 178 19.17 14.01 2.88
C PRO A 178 18.88 15.37 3.51
N ALA A 179 19.92 16.03 3.98
CA ALA A 179 19.79 17.33 4.60
C ALA A 179 21.03 18.19 4.35
N PHE A 180 20.95 19.48 4.68
CA PHE A 180 22.13 20.34 4.79
C PHE A 180 21.98 21.33 5.94
N TYR A 181 23.10 21.90 6.37
CA TYR A 181 23.14 22.99 7.36
C TYR A 181 24.25 23.99 6.99
N PHE A 182 24.31 25.10 7.72
CA PHE A 182 25.36 26.11 7.54
C PHE A 182 26.37 26.07 8.69
N LYS A 183 27.67 26.03 8.39
CA LYS A 183 28.76 26.07 9.40
C LYS A 183 29.19 27.49 9.76
N LYS A 184 29.26 28.37 8.75
CA LYS A 184 29.60 29.79 8.86
C LYS A 184 28.53 30.56 8.09
N TYR A 185 27.69 31.29 8.80
CA TYR A 185 26.55 32.00 8.21
C TYR A 185 26.17 33.22 9.00
N SER A 186 25.54 34.17 8.31
CA SER A 186 24.72 35.21 8.93
C SER A 186 23.30 34.69 9.08
N HIS A 187 22.72 34.88 10.27
CA HIS A 187 21.36 34.45 10.59
C HIS A 187 20.49 35.67 10.84
N TYR A 188 19.35 35.71 10.16
CA TYR A 188 18.33 36.71 10.36
C TYR A 188 16.99 36.03 10.61
N ARG A 189 16.08 36.78 11.22
CA ARG A 189 14.75 36.27 11.53
C ARG A 189 13.72 37.37 11.29
N THR A 190 12.63 36.99 10.63
CA THR A 190 11.43 37.84 10.51
C THR A 190 10.19 37.03 10.88
N ILE A 191 9.08 37.69 11.14
CA ILE A 191 7.81 37.02 11.47
C ILE A 191 7.25 36.39 10.19
N LEU A 192 6.50 35.29 10.29
CA LEU A 192 5.75 34.72 9.17
C LEU A 192 4.38 35.41 9.06
N GLY A 193 4.04 35.91 7.87
CA GLY A 193 2.80 36.66 7.64
C GLY A 193 2.51 36.84 6.15
N SER A 194 1.47 37.62 5.83
CA SER A 194 1.00 37.80 4.44
C SER A 194 1.98 38.56 3.57
N ARG A 195 2.77 39.49 4.13
CA ARG A 195 3.85 40.22 3.45
C ARG A 195 4.67 41.01 4.48
N LEU A 196 5.83 40.50 4.86
CA LEU A 196 6.66 41.10 5.91
C LEU A 196 8.03 41.49 5.37
N PRO A 197 8.51 42.71 5.67
CA PRO A 197 9.77 43.17 5.15
C PRO A 197 10.94 42.42 5.80
N PHE A 198 12.04 42.31 5.05
CA PHE A 198 13.33 41.88 5.56
C PHE A 198 14.44 42.76 4.98
N LYS A 199 15.53 42.89 5.75
CA LYS A 199 16.77 43.51 5.33
C LYS A 199 17.92 42.72 5.91
N ILE A 200 18.82 42.26 5.05
CA ILE A 200 19.95 41.41 5.42
C ILE A 200 21.21 41.88 4.70
N SER A 201 22.37 41.65 5.29
CA SER A 201 23.66 41.90 4.64
C SER A 201 24.70 40.87 5.03
N GLY A 202 25.68 40.62 4.18
CA GLY A 202 26.80 39.77 4.59
C GLY A 202 27.79 39.52 3.48
N GLU A 203 28.92 38.94 3.85
CA GLU A 203 29.95 38.52 2.93
C GLU A 203 29.46 37.35 2.05
N VAL A 204 29.77 37.41 0.77
CA VAL A 204 29.41 36.38 -0.22
C VAL A 204 30.66 35.82 -0.90
N THR A 205 30.66 34.51 -1.10
CA THR A 205 31.66 33.75 -1.84
C THR A 205 31.00 33.05 -3.03
N SER A 206 31.81 32.41 -3.88
CA SER A 206 31.30 31.58 -4.99
C SER A 206 30.47 30.37 -4.54
N LYS A 207 30.39 30.08 -3.23
CA LYS A 207 29.63 28.98 -2.64
C LYS A 207 28.47 29.44 -1.75
N THR A 208 28.22 30.74 -1.65
CA THR A 208 27.19 31.28 -0.77
C THR A 208 25.79 31.02 -1.30
N LEU A 209 24.94 30.46 -0.44
CA LEU A 209 23.51 30.35 -0.63
C LEU A 209 22.77 31.33 0.27
N LEU A 210 21.62 31.80 -0.20
CA LEU A 210 20.61 32.46 0.59
C LEU A 210 19.41 31.54 0.74
N VAL A 211 19.00 31.28 1.98
CA VAL A 211 17.89 30.36 2.26
C VAL A 211 16.89 30.99 3.22
N PHE A 212 15.62 30.96 2.83
CA PHE A 212 14.49 31.29 3.70
C PHE A 212 13.80 29.99 4.08
N GLY A 213 13.60 29.76 5.38
CA GLY A 213 12.94 28.55 5.85
C GLY A 213 12.01 28.83 7.03
N SER A 214 10.96 28.02 7.12
CA SER A 214 10.11 27.91 8.31
C SER A 214 9.77 26.44 8.52
N GLY A 215 9.38 26.07 9.75
CA GLY A 215 9.14 24.68 10.13
C GLY A 215 8.01 23.99 9.36
N GLU A 216 7.18 24.76 8.66
CA GLU A 216 5.93 24.31 8.04
C GLU A 216 5.83 24.71 6.57
N THR A 217 6.92 25.22 6.01
CA THR A 217 6.98 25.70 4.64
C THR A 217 8.13 25.05 3.91
N TYR A 218 7.97 24.86 2.61
CA TYR A 218 9.12 24.66 1.75
C TYR A 218 10.06 25.87 1.83
N SER A 219 11.35 25.57 1.80
CA SER A 219 12.41 26.57 1.87
C SER A 219 12.69 27.14 0.49
N GLU A 220 12.93 28.45 0.45
CA GLU A 220 13.32 29.16 -0.77
C GLU A 220 14.85 29.31 -0.78
N ILE A 221 15.51 28.73 -1.77
CA ILE A 221 16.98 28.61 -1.82
C ILE A 221 17.51 29.28 -3.09
N PHE A 222 18.39 30.26 -2.94
CA PHE A 222 19.02 31.02 -4.02
C PHE A 222 20.55 30.84 -4.00
N ASP A 223 21.15 30.54 -5.15
CA ASP A 223 22.60 30.42 -5.35
C ASP A 223 23.22 31.78 -5.67
N LEU A 224 23.50 32.56 -4.63
CA LEU A 224 24.11 33.89 -4.77
C LEU A 224 25.55 33.81 -5.29
N GLY A 225 26.26 32.73 -4.96
CA GLY A 225 27.60 32.47 -5.47
C GLY A 225 27.61 32.38 -6.99
N ALA A 226 26.70 31.59 -7.57
CA ALA A 226 26.49 31.54 -9.01
C ALA A 226 26.05 32.90 -9.56
N MET A 227 25.05 33.53 -8.95
CA MET A 227 24.50 34.82 -9.41
C MET A 227 25.58 35.91 -9.57
N ILE A 228 26.56 35.95 -8.66
CA ILE A 228 27.57 37.01 -8.62
C ILE A 228 28.85 36.61 -9.35
N PHE A 229 29.34 35.38 -9.14
CA PHE A 229 30.66 34.95 -9.56
C PHE A 229 30.67 34.01 -10.78
N ASP A 230 29.55 33.33 -11.05
CA ASP A 230 29.41 32.45 -12.23
C ASP A 230 27.98 32.51 -12.83
N PRO A 231 27.58 33.64 -13.44
CA PRO A 231 26.20 33.84 -13.88
C PRO A 231 25.73 32.80 -14.92
N LYS A 232 26.67 32.20 -15.66
CA LYS A 232 26.40 31.21 -16.70
C LYS A 232 25.96 29.85 -16.14
N LYS A 233 26.27 29.55 -14.88
CA LYS A 233 25.96 28.26 -14.24
C LYS A 233 24.47 27.92 -14.29
N ASN A 234 23.60 28.92 -14.15
CA ASN A 234 22.15 28.73 -14.04
C ASN A 234 21.34 29.28 -15.23
N GLU A 235 21.97 29.79 -16.29
CA GLU A 235 21.31 30.42 -17.46
C GLU A 235 20.29 29.52 -18.18
N ARG A 236 20.38 28.19 -18.03
CA ARG A 236 19.51 27.21 -18.72
C ARG A 236 18.21 26.89 -17.98
N ARG A 237 17.99 27.38 -16.76
CA ARG A 237 16.76 27.11 -15.99
C ARG A 237 15.68 28.11 -16.40
N LYS A 238 14.58 27.63 -17.01
CA LYS A 238 13.38 28.46 -17.20
C LYS A 238 12.86 28.87 -15.83
N ALA A 239 12.68 30.17 -15.61
CA ALA A 239 12.05 30.69 -14.40
C ALA A 239 10.61 30.17 -14.35
N ILE A 240 10.29 29.34 -13.36
CA ILE A 240 8.92 28.85 -13.12
C ILE A 240 8.26 29.82 -12.15
N LYS A 241 7.49 30.78 -12.66
CA LYS A 241 6.65 31.63 -11.81
C LYS A 241 5.48 30.79 -11.29
N LYS A 242 5.54 30.31 -10.05
CA LYS A 242 4.37 29.76 -9.34
C LYS A 242 3.79 30.81 -8.38
N GLN A 243 2.46 30.92 -8.39
CA GLN A 243 1.68 31.83 -7.52
C GLN A 243 1.01 31.10 -6.34
N GLU A 244 1.33 29.82 -6.12
CA GLU A 244 0.61 28.99 -5.14
C GLU A 244 1.13 29.27 -3.72
N LEU A 245 0.31 29.94 -2.91
CA LEU A 245 0.56 30.17 -1.49
C LEU A 245 -0.16 29.15 -0.59
N ASP A 246 -0.96 28.27 -1.18
CA ASP A 246 -1.76 27.29 -0.45
C ASP A 246 -0.94 26.07 -0.08
N CYS A 247 -1.23 25.53 1.10
CA CYS A 247 -0.51 24.37 1.61
C CYS A 247 -0.93 23.12 0.84
N ARG A 248 0.05 22.28 0.47
CA ARG A 248 -0.21 20.99 -0.17
C ARG A 248 -0.10 19.86 0.85
N PRO A 249 -1.07 18.93 0.89
CA PRO A 249 -0.98 17.76 1.75
C PRO A 249 0.09 16.80 1.23
N ILE A 250 0.98 16.35 2.12
CA ILE A 250 1.99 15.31 1.87
C ILE A 250 1.46 13.96 2.39
N LEU A 251 0.82 13.97 3.57
CA LEU A 251 0.16 12.82 4.18
C LEU A 251 -1.29 13.16 4.53
N SER A 252 -2.20 12.24 4.22
CA SER A 252 -3.60 12.32 4.60
C SER A 252 -4.08 10.97 5.14
N GLY A 253 -4.54 10.95 6.38
CA GLY A 253 -5.10 9.74 6.99
C GLY A 253 -4.07 8.61 7.08
N ASN A 254 -2.83 8.93 7.46
CA ASN A 254 -1.69 8.03 7.48
C ASN A 254 -1.26 7.44 6.11
N LYS A 255 -1.74 7.97 4.98
CA LYS A 255 -1.27 7.58 3.63
C LYS A 255 -0.63 8.76 2.91
N ARG A 256 0.41 8.52 2.10
CA ARG A 256 1.00 9.56 1.25
C ARG A 256 0.02 9.95 0.16
N VAL A 257 -0.10 11.25 -0.10
CA VAL A 257 -1.02 11.75 -1.13
C VAL A 257 -0.65 11.22 -2.51
N ALA A 258 0.64 11.13 -2.83
CA ALA A 258 1.13 10.53 -4.07
C ALA A 258 0.69 9.06 -4.24
N ASP A 259 0.64 8.29 -3.14
CA ASP A 259 0.19 6.89 -3.16
C ASP A 259 -1.34 6.83 -3.35
N ILE A 260 -2.10 7.72 -2.71
CA ILE A 260 -3.56 7.85 -2.92
C ILE A 260 -3.86 8.22 -4.37
N GLU A 261 -3.11 9.15 -4.96
CA GLU A 261 -3.28 9.58 -6.34
C GLU A 261 -2.90 8.47 -7.33
N LYS A 262 -1.83 7.71 -7.04
CA LYS A 262 -1.47 6.52 -7.80
C LYS A 262 -2.56 5.44 -7.72
N GLU A 263 -3.11 5.17 -6.53
CA GLU A 263 -4.25 4.27 -6.33
C GLU A 263 -5.48 4.76 -7.13
N LYS A 264 -5.75 6.07 -7.15
CA LYS A 264 -6.86 6.67 -7.93
C LYS A 264 -6.64 6.62 -9.45
N ALA A 265 -5.41 6.81 -9.90
CA ALA A 265 -5.03 6.76 -11.32
C ALA A 265 -5.05 5.32 -11.84
N GLN A 266 -4.73 4.34 -10.98
CA GLN A 266 -4.91 2.92 -11.22
C GLN A 266 -6.35 2.47 -10.93
N LYS A 267 -7.36 3.20 -11.44
CA LYS A 267 -8.76 2.75 -11.41
C LYS A 267 -8.90 1.47 -12.23
N GLN A 268 -8.61 0.34 -11.61
CA GLN A 268 -9.07 -0.96 -12.06
C GLN A 268 -10.60 -0.88 -12.13
N GLU A 269 -11.15 -1.34 -13.26
CA GLU A 269 -12.58 -1.52 -13.41
C GLU A 269 -13.11 -2.35 -12.23
N ILE A 270 -14.01 -1.76 -11.44
CA ILE A 270 -14.59 -2.44 -10.29
C ILE A 270 -15.46 -3.59 -10.80
N ASN A 271 -14.94 -4.80 -10.71
CA ASN A 271 -15.60 -6.02 -11.11
C ASN A 271 -15.99 -6.87 -9.89
N TYR A 272 -16.54 -8.06 -10.14
CA TYR A 272 -16.94 -9.01 -9.11
C TYR A 272 -15.81 -9.25 -8.09
N TYR A 273 -14.61 -9.52 -8.60
CA TYR A 273 -13.45 -9.88 -7.80
C TYR A 273 -12.88 -8.69 -7.00
N THR A 274 -13.09 -7.46 -7.45
CA THR A 274 -12.75 -6.26 -6.67
C THR A 274 -13.51 -6.21 -5.33
N TYR A 275 -14.82 -6.48 -5.33
CA TYR A 275 -15.60 -6.51 -4.10
C TYR A 275 -15.19 -7.64 -3.17
N THR A 276 -14.99 -8.85 -3.73
CA THR A 276 -14.59 -10.00 -2.91
C THR A 276 -13.21 -9.81 -2.32
N GLN A 277 -12.25 -9.26 -3.09
CA GLN A 277 -10.90 -8.97 -2.59
C GLN A 277 -10.93 -7.93 -1.48
N ASN A 278 -11.73 -6.86 -1.61
CA ASN A 278 -11.90 -5.87 -0.55
C ASN A 278 -12.52 -6.49 0.71
N ALA A 279 -13.56 -7.34 0.55
CA ALA A 279 -14.18 -8.04 1.67
C ALA A 279 -13.18 -8.98 2.38
N GLU A 280 -12.43 -9.76 1.61
CA GLU A 280 -11.36 -10.65 2.07
C GLU A 280 -10.28 -9.86 2.85
N ASN A 281 -9.83 -8.72 2.33
CA ASN A 281 -8.88 -7.85 3.05
C ASN A 281 -9.44 -7.33 4.38
N TYR A 282 -10.73 -6.98 4.43
CA TYR A 282 -11.39 -6.61 5.69
C TYR A 282 -11.54 -7.80 6.64
N ILE A 283 -11.75 -9.03 6.15
CA ILE A 283 -11.73 -10.25 6.98
C ILE A 283 -10.36 -10.43 7.62
N LEU A 284 -9.28 -10.28 6.84
CA LEU A 284 -7.89 -10.36 7.33
C LEU A 284 -7.59 -9.28 8.39
N ALA A 285 -8.19 -8.09 8.24
CA ALA A 285 -8.10 -7.02 9.22
C ALA A 285 -9.09 -7.15 10.40
N ARG A 286 -9.85 -8.25 10.48
CA ARG A 286 -10.91 -8.50 11.47
C ARG A 286 -12.01 -7.41 11.50
N GLN A 287 -12.19 -6.68 10.40
CA GLN A 287 -13.20 -5.64 10.23
C GLN A 287 -14.47 -6.22 9.59
N TYR A 288 -15.14 -7.16 10.27
CA TYR A 288 -16.26 -7.93 9.71
C TYR A 288 -17.46 -7.08 9.27
N GLY A 289 -17.71 -5.94 9.92
CA GLY A 289 -18.75 -5.00 9.50
C GLY A 289 -18.52 -4.44 8.09
N LYS A 290 -17.28 -4.02 7.80
CA LYS A 290 -16.89 -3.53 6.47
C LYS A 290 -16.82 -4.65 5.43
N ALA A 291 -16.36 -5.84 5.83
CA ALA A 291 -16.37 -7.01 4.95
C ALA A 291 -17.80 -7.34 4.48
N LYS A 292 -18.77 -7.35 5.41
CA LYS A 292 -20.19 -7.52 5.10
C LYS A 292 -20.70 -6.44 4.13
N GLU A 293 -20.35 -5.17 4.35
CA GLU A 293 -20.75 -4.09 3.43
C GLU A 293 -20.27 -4.33 2.00
N GLN A 294 -19.03 -4.81 1.82
CA GLN A 294 -18.52 -5.16 0.49
C GLN A 294 -19.29 -6.31 -0.16
N TYR A 295 -19.62 -7.36 0.59
CA TYR A 295 -20.47 -8.43 0.07
C TYR A 295 -21.89 -7.95 -0.27
N ASN A 296 -22.46 -7.05 0.53
CA ASN A 296 -23.78 -6.49 0.24
C ASN A 296 -23.76 -5.67 -1.08
N LEU A 297 -22.70 -4.88 -1.31
CA LEU A 297 -22.49 -4.18 -2.58
C LEU A 297 -22.33 -5.16 -3.75
N LEU A 298 -21.61 -6.27 -3.53
CA LEU A 298 -21.47 -7.33 -4.54
C LEU A 298 -22.84 -7.87 -4.97
N ALA A 299 -23.71 -8.23 -4.02
CA ALA A 299 -25.03 -8.79 -4.33
C ALA A 299 -26.03 -7.79 -4.92
N GLN A 300 -25.83 -6.49 -4.72
CA GLN A 300 -26.62 -5.46 -5.40
C GLN A 300 -26.24 -5.36 -6.88
N LYS A 301 -24.95 -5.57 -7.20
CA LYS A 301 -24.42 -5.38 -8.56
C LYS A 301 -24.51 -6.65 -9.42
N TYR A 302 -24.36 -7.83 -8.80
CA TYR A 302 -24.29 -9.09 -9.53
C TYR A 302 -25.47 -10.01 -9.16
N PRO A 303 -26.24 -10.49 -10.16
CA PRO A 303 -27.34 -11.41 -9.92
C PRO A 303 -26.86 -12.82 -9.57
N ILE A 304 -25.70 -13.22 -10.08
CA ILE A 304 -25.06 -14.52 -9.84
C ILE A 304 -23.90 -14.29 -8.87
N LEU A 305 -23.84 -15.12 -7.82
CA LEU A 305 -22.85 -15.05 -6.75
C LEU A 305 -22.33 -16.45 -6.47
N PHE A 306 -21.02 -16.64 -6.32
CA PHE A 306 -20.48 -17.95 -5.96
C PHE A 306 -20.80 -18.32 -4.51
N ALA A 307 -21.09 -19.59 -4.23
CA ALA A 307 -21.49 -20.06 -2.91
C ALA A 307 -20.45 -19.76 -1.81
N ARG A 308 -19.16 -19.76 -2.17
CA ARG A 308 -18.05 -19.33 -1.29
C ARG A 308 -18.19 -17.89 -0.78
N ASP A 309 -18.64 -16.98 -1.64
CA ASP A 309 -18.78 -15.57 -1.30
C ASP A 309 -20.01 -15.36 -0.43
N ILE A 310 -21.09 -16.08 -0.71
CA ILE A 310 -22.28 -16.16 0.15
C ILE A 310 -21.90 -16.72 1.53
N HIS A 311 -21.15 -17.83 1.57
CA HIS A 311 -20.66 -18.47 2.80
C HIS A 311 -19.85 -17.51 3.68
N ASN A 312 -18.98 -16.71 3.07
CA ASN A 312 -18.23 -15.68 3.78
C ASN A 312 -19.13 -14.53 4.25
N ALA A 313 -20.06 -14.09 3.41
CA ALA A 313 -20.99 -13.01 3.74
C ALA A 313 -21.85 -13.34 4.97
N ILE A 314 -22.38 -14.57 5.07
CA ILE A 314 -23.14 -15.02 6.25
C ILE A 314 -22.28 -14.93 7.51
N ARG A 315 -21.01 -15.37 7.44
CA ARG A 315 -20.09 -15.34 8.58
C ARG A 315 -19.74 -13.92 8.99
N CYS A 316 -19.44 -13.04 8.03
CA CYS A 316 -19.22 -11.62 8.30
C CYS A 316 -20.44 -10.98 8.96
N ALA A 317 -21.65 -11.31 8.51
CA ALA A 317 -22.90 -10.83 9.11
C ALA A 317 -23.06 -11.32 10.55
N ILE A 318 -22.83 -12.60 10.84
CA ILE A 318 -22.89 -13.15 12.21
C ILE A 318 -21.85 -12.52 13.13
N LEU A 319 -20.59 -12.43 12.69
CA LEU A 319 -19.51 -11.86 13.50
C LEU A 319 -19.68 -10.35 13.73
N SER A 320 -20.43 -9.66 12.86
CA SER A 320 -20.85 -8.26 13.04
C SER A 320 -22.22 -8.11 13.72
N ARG A 321 -22.81 -9.19 14.22
CA ARG A 321 -24.12 -9.25 14.91
C ARG A 321 -25.30 -8.75 14.06
N ASP A 322 -25.19 -8.83 12.75
CA ASP A 322 -26.24 -8.48 11.79
C ASP A 322 -27.00 -9.73 11.34
N TYR A 323 -27.85 -10.25 12.23
CA TYR A 323 -28.58 -11.50 11.97
C TYR A 323 -29.58 -11.38 10.81
N LYS A 324 -30.13 -10.17 10.58
CA LYS A 324 -31.03 -9.92 9.44
C LYS A 324 -30.32 -10.19 8.11
N ASN A 325 -29.13 -9.62 7.92
CA ASN A 325 -28.33 -9.93 6.73
C ASN A 325 -27.85 -11.39 6.74
N ALA A 326 -27.54 -11.99 7.89
CA ALA A 326 -27.16 -13.39 7.95
C ALA A 326 -28.27 -14.34 7.44
N PHE A 327 -29.54 -14.11 7.82
CA PHE A 327 -30.67 -14.86 7.30
C PHE A 327 -30.89 -14.63 5.81
N TRP A 328 -30.82 -13.37 5.35
CA TRP A 328 -30.95 -13.05 3.93
C TRP A 328 -29.89 -13.76 3.07
N TRP A 329 -28.63 -13.71 3.50
CA TRP A 329 -27.55 -14.45 2.85
C TRP A 329 -27.73 -15.97 2.96
N GLY A 330 -28.27 -16.45 4.08
CA GLY A 330 -28.67 -17.85 4.23
C GLY A 330 -29.67 -18.27 3.15
N GLU A 331 -30.71 -17.49 2.90
CA GLU A 331 -31.67 -17.78 1.83
C GLU A 331 -31.03 -17.82 0.44
N LYS A 332 -30.03 -16.95 0.19
CA LYS A 332 -29.23 -17.01 -1.05
C LYS A 332 -28.42 -18.30 -1.14
N LEU A 333 -27.92 -18.82 -0.01
CA LEU A 333 -27.19 -20.08 0.04
C LEU A 333 -28.11 -21.29 -0.24
N ALA A 334 -29.37 -21.23 0.19
CA ALA A 334 -30.37 -22.26 -0.12
C ALA A 334 -30.58 -22.42 -1.64
N LEU A 335 -30.49 -21.33 -2.40
CA LEU A 335 -30.58 -21.38 -3.87
C LEU A 335 -29.44 -22.18 -4.53
N LYS A 336 -28.32 -22.34 -3.82
CA LYS A 336 -27.20 -23.21 -4.21
C LYS A 336 -27.45 -24.68 -3.87
N GLY A 337 -28.63 -24.99 -3.34
CA GLY A 337 -29.11 -26.29 -2.86
C GLY A 337 -28.28 -26.89 -1.72
N ILE A 338 -27.65 -26.02 -0.92
CA ILE A 338 -27.01 -26.41 0.33
C ILE A 338 -28.09 -26.72 1.35
N GLU A 339 -28.02 -27.90 1.97
CA GLU A 339 -29.01 -28.34 2.96
C GLU A 339 -28.93 -27.57 4.27
N LEU A 340 -30.03 -27.58 5.04
CA LEU A 340 -30.12 -26.88 6.33
C LEU A 340 -29.08 -27.38 7.35
N SER A 341 -28.64 -28.64 7.22
CA SER A 341 -27.60 -29.27 8.04
C SER A 341 -26.27 -28.49 8.02
N TYR A 342 -26.00 -27.71 6.97
CA TYR A 342 -24.87 -26.79 6.89
C TYR A 342 -24.79 -25.83 8.06
N PHE A 343 -25.95 -25.37 8.53
CA PHE A 343 -25.98 -24.46 9.65
C PHE A 343 -25.55 -25.13 10.94
N ASN A 344 -25.48 -26.46 11.08
CA ASN A 344 -25.15 -27.15 12.34
C ASN A 344 -23.79 -26.77 12.96
N THR A 345 -22.87 -26.16 12.21
CA THR A 345 -21.58 -25.70 12.74
C THR A 345 -21.71 -24.67 13.87
N LYS A 346 -20.70 -24.63 14.75
CA LYS A 346 -20.71 -23.83 16.00
C LYS A 346 -20.90 -22.33 15.78
N ILE A 347 -20.38 -21.77 14.69
CA ILE A 347 -20.49 -20.33 14.39
C ILE A 347 -21.95 -19.86 14.24
N PHE A 348 -22.86 -20.75 13.85
CA PHE A 348 -24.29 -20.45 13.69
C PHE A 348 -25.11 -20.65 14.96
N ASN A 349 -24.52 -21.04 16.09
CA ASN A 349 -25.25 -21.23 17.34
C ASN A 349 -26.06 -19.98 17.75
N GLY A 350 -25.49 -18.78 17.54
CA GLY A 350 -26.20 -17.52 17.80
C GLY A 350 -27.37 -17.31 16.86
N LEU A 351 -27.22 -17.67 15.58
CA LEU A 351 -28.28 -17.57 14.57
C LEU A 351 -29.44 -18.54 14.89
N ARG A 352 -29.14 -19.77 15.31
CA ARG A 352 -30.14 -20.79 15.68
C ARG A 352 -30.96 -20.43 16.92
N LYS A 353 -30.41 -19.63 17.82
CA LYS A 353 -31.10 -19.15 19.04
C LYS A 353 -31.95 -17.90 18.78
N ASN A 354 -31.86 -17.31 17.59
CA ASN A 354 -32.64 -16.14 17.23
C ASN A 354 -34.12 -16.54 17.00
N PRO A 355 -35.11 -15.75 17.45
CA PRO A 355 -36.54 -16.06 17.24
C PRO A 355 -36.95 -16.26 15.77
N GLU A 356 -36.27 -15.61 14.83
CA GLU A 356 -36.55 -15.76 13.38
C GLU A 356 -36.07 -17.10 12.81
N TRP A 357 -35.29 -17.89 13.57
CA TRP A 357 -34.72 -19.16 13.11
C TRP A 357 -35.81 -20.14 12.65
N THR A 358 -36.91 -20.28 13.38
CA THR A 358 -37.98 -21.24 13.05
C THR A 358 -38.62 -20.92 11.70
N SER A 359 -38.95 -19.63 11.45
CA SER A 359 -39.46 -19.20 10.15
C SER A 359 -38.43 -19.37 9.04
N PHE A 360 -37.17 -19.04 9.34
CA PHE A 360 -36.06 -19.20 8.40
C PHE A 360 -35.86 -20.66 8.01
N SER A 361 -35.80 -21.59 8.96
CA SER A 361 -35.49 -23.00 8.68
C SER A 361 -36.53 -23.67 7.80
N VAL A 362 -37.81 -23.36 8.00
CA VAL A 362 -38.92 -23.89 7.17
C VAL A 362 -38.83 -23.32 5.75
N LYS A 363 -38.63 -22.01 5.62
CA LYS A 363 -38.48 -21.35 4.32
C LYS A 363 -37.23 -21.85 3.58
N TYR A 364 -36.11 -21.97 4.31
CA TYR A 364 -34.83 -22.42 3.77
C TYR A 364 -34.93 -23.82 3.17
N ASP A 365 -35.51 -24.78 3.90
CA ASP A 365 -35.66 -26.16 3.42
C ASP A 365 -36.52 -26.22 2.15
N SER A 366 -37.61 -25.45 2.10
CA SER A 366 -38.45 -25.32 0.91
C SER A 366 -37.69 -24.73 -0.28
N VAL A 367 -36.93 -23.64 -0.07
CA VAL A 367 -36.12 -23.01 -1.12
C VAL A 367 -35.03 -23.96 -1.63
N SER A 368 -34.34 -24.66 -0.73
CA SER A 368 -33.29 -25.62 -1.08
C SER A 368 -33.84 -26.78 -1.91
N LYS A 369 -34.94 -27.40 -1.50
CA LYS A 369 -35.59 -28.49 -2.26
C LYS A 369 -36.04 -28.02 -3.64
N ASN A 370 -36.65 -26.85 -3.72
CA ASN A 370 -37.06 -26.25 -5.00
C ASN A 370 -35.88 -25.95 -5.93
N ALA A 371 -34.73 -25.53 -5.38
CA ALA A 371 -33.51 -25.35 -6.16
C ALA A 371 -32.97 -26.70 -6.68
N GLN A 372 -32.94 -27.72 -5.82
CA GLN A 372 -32.48 -29.07 -6.17
C GLN A 372 -33.29 -29.72 -7.30
N HIS A 373 -34.60 -29.46 -7.37
CA HIS A 373 -35.46 -29.97 -8.45
C HIS A 373 -35.10 -29.40 -9.84
N LYS A 374 -34.38 -28.28 -9.91
CA LYS A 374 -33.95 -27.67 -11.19
C LYS A 374 -32.61 -28.20 -11.68
N TRP A 375 -31.94 -29.05 -10.89
CA TRP A 375 -30.61 -29.51 -11.22
C TRP A 375 -30.60 -30.52 -12.38
N ASN A 376 -29.58 -30.41 -13.21
CA ASN A 376 -29.30 -31.39 -14.26
C ASN A 376 -28.56 -32.59 -13.65
N LEU A 377 -29.33 -33.53 -13.09
CA LEU A 377 -28.80 -34.74 -12.47
C LEU A 377 -28.06 -35.65 -13.47
N ASN A 378 -28.45 -35.61 -14.75
CA ASN A 378 -27.78 -36.35 -15.80
C ASN A 378 -26.37 -35.80 -16.05
N LEU A 379 -26.22 -34.49 -16.20
CA LEU A 379 -24.92 -33.82 -16.32
C LEU A 379 -24.02 -34.16 -15.13
N LYS A 380 -24.54 -34.11 -13.90
CA LYS A 380 -23.80 -34.47 -12.68
C LYS A 380 -23.30 -35.92 -12.70
N LYS A 381 -24.14 -36.85 -13.18
CA LYS A 381 -23.78 -38.26 -13.34
C LYS A 381 -22.69 -38.45 -14.41
N GLU A 382 -22.84 -37.82 -15.57
CA GLU A 382 -21.84 -37.89 -16.66
C GLU A 382 -20.48 -37.33 -16.23
N LEU A 383 -20.46 -36.19 -15.52
CA LEU A 383 -19.23 -35.63 -14.94
C LEU A 383 -18.56 -36.58 -13.94
N THR A 384 -19.36 -37.27 -13.12
CA THR A 384 -18.85 -38.25 -12.16
C THR A 384 -18.24 -39.45 -12.89
N ASN A 385 -18.86 -39.91 -13.98
CA ASN A 385 -18.31 -40.99 -14.80
C ASN A 385 -17.00 -40.60 -15.47
N LEU A 386 -16.90 -39.38 -16.02
CA LEU A 386 -15.66 -38.86 -16.61
C LEU A 386 -14.55 -38.74 -15.56
N LEU A 387 -14.89 -38.24 -14.38
CA LEU A 387 -13.94 -38.17 -13.26
C LEU A 387 -13.46 -39.56 -12.85
N ASN A 388 -14.35 -40.55 -12.76
CA ASN A 388 -13.95 -41.93 -12.43
C ASN A 388 -13.03 -42.54 -13.51
N GLU A 389 -13.31 -42.27 -14.80
CA GLU A 389 -12.45 -42.72 -15.91
C GLU A 389 -11.04 -42.10 -15.83
N ASP A 390 -10.95 -40.80 -15.54
CA ASP A 390 -9.68 -40.10 -15.33
C ASP A 390 -8.92 -40.61 -14.10
N GLN A 391 -9.61 -40.70 -12.95
CA GLN A 391 -8.99 -41.09 -11.68
C GLN A 391 -8.60 -42.57 -11.63
N ALA A 392 -9.16 -43.44 -12.48
CA ALA A 392 -8.74 -44.83 -12.60
C ALA A 392 -7.24 -44.98 -12.96
N GLU A 393 -6.69 -44.01 -13.69
CA GLU A 393 -5.28 -44.00 -14.10
C GLU A 393 -4.42 -42.99 -13.33
N TYR A 394 -5.02 -41.89 -12.87
CA TYR A 394 -4.34 -40.85 -12.09
C TYR A 394 -4.23 -41.16 -10.58
N GLY A 395 -5.05 -42.08 -10.06
CA GLY A 395 -5.06 -42.42 -8.64
C GLY A 395 -3.69 -42.85 -8.12
N LEU A 396 -3.30 -42.39 -6.93
CA LEU A 396 -1.96 -42.60 -6.35
C LEU A 396 -1.55 -44.08 -6.31
N GLU A 397 -2.50 -44.98 -6.02
CA GLU A 397 -2.28 -46.42 -5.96
C GLU A 397 -2.08 -47.07 -7.33
N ASN A 398 -2.63 -46.47 -8.39
CA ASN A 398 -2.70 -47.05 -9.74
C ASN A 398 -2.00 -46.20 -10.80
N ARG A 399 -1.19 -45.22 -10.37
CA ARG A 399 -0.67 -44.17 -11.25
C ARG A 399 0.09 -44.76 -12.44
N LYS A 400 -0.46 -44.57 -13.63
CA LYS A 400 0.12 -45.10 -14.87
C LYS A 400 1.30 -44.25 -15.36
N SER A 401 1.99 -44.76 -16.38
CA SER A 401 3.12 -44.07 -16.99
C SER A 401 2.70 -42.72 -17.62
N PRO A 402 3.61 -41.75 -17.75
CA PRO A 402 3.28 -40.43 -18.30
C PRO A 402 2.59 -40.45 -19.66
N LYS A 403 2.94 -41.42 -20.52
CA LYS A 403 2.31 -41.62 -21.84
C LYS A 403 0.83 -41.98 -21.72
N VAL A 404 0.51 -42.96 -20.88
CA VAL A 404 -0.87 -43.41 -20.64
C VAL A 404 -1.70 -42.28 -20.05
N LEU A 405 -1.15 -41.55 -19.08
CA LEU A 405 -1.81 -40.37 -18.51
C LEU A 405 -2.12 -39.29 -19.55
N TYR A 406 -1.22 -39.06 -20.51
CA TYR A 406 -1.45 -38.13 -21.62
C TYR A 406 -2.59 -38.61 -22.52
N GLU A 407 -2.55 -39.86 -22.98
CA GLU A 407 -3.57 -40.47 -23.86
C GLU A 407 -4.97 -40.43 -23.21
N THR A 408 -5.04 -40.72 -21.91
CA THR A 408 -6.30 -40.62 -21.15
C THR A 408 -6.76 -39.19 -20.99
N THR A 409 -5.85 -38.24 -20.76
CA THR A 409 -6.21 -36.83 -20.68
C THR A 409 -6.75 -36.32 -22.02
N GLU A 410 -6.14 -36.70 -23.15
CA GLU A 410 -6.61 -36.34 -24.49
C GLU A 410 -8.05 -36.82 -24.71
N LYS A 411 -8.30 -38.11 -24.45
CA LYS A 411 -9.61 -38.74 -24.58
C LYS A 411 -10.67 -38.11 -23.65
N VAL A 412 -10.36 -37.98 -22.36
CA VAL A 412 -11.32 -37.47 -21.36
C VAL A 412 -11.60 -35.99 -21.59
N THR A 413 -10.60 -35.20 -22.01
CA THR A 413 -10.79 -33.79 -22.36
C THR A 413 -11.71 -33.65 -23.57
N GLY A 414 -11.58 -34.52 -24.58
CA GLY A 414 -12.49 -34.54 -25.72
C GLY A 414 -13.95 -34.78 -25.29
N LYS A 415 -14.18 -35.82 -24.48
CA LYS A 415 -15.52 -36.11 -23.93
C LYS A 415 -16.07 -34.97 -23.06
N LEU A 416 -15.22 -34.33 -22.27
CA LEU A 416 -15.61 -33.17 -21.46
C LEU A 416 -16.03 -32.00 -22.36
N ILE A 417 -15.25 -31.68 -23.41
CA ILE A 417 -15.60 -30.61 -24.36
C ILE A 417 -16.96 -30.88 -25.00
N ASP A 418 -17.23 -32.12 -25.44
CA ASP A 418 -18.51 -32.48 -26.06
C ASP A 418 -19.67 -32.32 -25.06
N LEU A 419 -19.47 -32.76 -23.82
CA LEU A 419 -20.45 -32.59 -22.74
C LEU A 419 -20.72 -31.10 -22.45
N LEU A 420 -19.68 -30.28 -22.36
CA LEU A 420 -19.80 -28.85 -22.10
C LEU A 420 -20.45 -28.09 -23.27
N LYS A 421 -20.19 -28.50 -24.52
CA LYS A 421 -20.89 -27.94 -25.69
C LYS A 421 -22.38 -28.26 -25.68
N LYS A 422 -22.74 -29.46 -25.24
CA LYS A 422 -24.13 -29.93 -25.19
C LYS A 422 -24.92 -29.31 -24.04
N GLU A 423 -24.38 -29.33 -22.83
CA GLU A 423 -25.12 -28.99 -21.60
C GLU A 423 -24.72 -27.61 -21.00
N GLY A 424 -23.65 -27.00 -21.53
CA GLY A 424 -23.00 -25.81 -20.97
C GLY A 424 -22.15 -26.10 -19.73
N TYR A 425 -21.55 -25.07 -19.13
CA TYR A 425 -20.71 -25.26 -17.94
C TYR A 425 -21.55 -25.72 -16.73
N PRO A 426 -21.08 -26.72 -15.95
CA PRO A 426 -21.76 -27.22 -14.76
C PRO A 426 -21.61 -26.26 -13.57
N SER A 427 -22.27 -25.11 -13.64
CA SER A 427 -22.28 -24.11 -12.58
C SER A 427 -23.02 -24.59 -11.32
N GLU A 428 -22.79 -23.88 -10.21
CA GLU A 428 -23.51 -24.14 -8.94
C GLU A 428 -25.04 -24.02 -9.09
N GLU A 429 -25.52 -23.20 -10.03
CA GLU A 429 -26.95 -23.09 -10.33
C GLU A 429 -27.50 -24.33 -11.05
N LYS A 430 -26.66 -25.02 -11.84
CA LYS A 430 -27.07 -26.18 -12.65
C LYS A 430 -26.94 -27.51 -11.94
N ILE A 431 -25.89 -27.69 -11.12
CA ILE A 431 -25.59 -28.99 -10.49
C ILE A 431 -25.46 -28.93 -8.96
N GLY A 432 -25.65 -27.74 -8.39
CA GLY A 432 -25.51 -27.48 -6.96
C GLY A 432 -24.08 -27.23 -6.51
N SER A 433 -23.94 -26.63 -5.33
CA SER A 433 -22.66 -26.55 -4.63
C SER A 433 -22.38 -27.82 -3.83
N LEU A 434 -21.10 -28.17 -3.68
CA LEU A 434 -20.69 -29.38 -2.97
C LEU A 434 -20.47 -29.09 -1.48
N VAL A 435 -21.12 -29.86 -0.63
CA VAL A 435 -20.88 -29.86 0.83
C VAL A 435 -20.42 -31.25 1.26
N VAL A 436 -19.37 -31.30 2.07
CA VAL A 436 -18.81 -32.54 2.63
C VAL A 436 -19.08 -32.57 4.13
N ARG A 437 -19.43 -33.75 4.66
CA ARG A 437 -19.80 -33.94 6.09
C ARG A 437 -20.82 -32.92 6.56
N ASP A 438 -21.80 -32.65 5.70
CA ASP A 438 -22.96 -31.76 5.90
C ASP A 438 -22.66 -30.29 6.21
N THR A 439 -21.39 -29.91 6.38
CA THR A 439 -21.04 -28.61 6.98
C THR A 439 -19.87 -27.91 6.31
N VAL A 440 -19.10 -28.61 5.48
CA VAL A 440 -17.91 -28.06 4.81
C VAL A 440 -18.24 -27.77 3.36
N LEU A 441 -18.40 -26.49 3.02
CA LEU A 441 -18.56 -26.05 1.64
C LEU A 441 -17.24 -26.22 0.88
N ILE A 442 -17.30 -26.93 -0.24
CA ILE A 442 -16.16 -27.13 -1.14
C ILE A 442 -16.35 -26.21 -2.36
N PRO A 443 -15.52 -25.16 -2.52
CA PRO A 443 -15.64 -24.22 -3.63
C PRO A 443 -15.19 -24.81 -4.98
N PHE A 444 -14.53 -25.97 -4.97
CA PHE A 444 -14.00 -26.63 -6.16
C PHE A 444 -14.59 -28.03 -6.29
N PRO A 445 -15.61 -28.25 -7.13
CA PRO A 445 -16.21 -29.56 -7.31
C PRO A 445 -15.19 -30.55 -7.91
N GLY A 446 -15.35 -31.84 -7.61
CA GLY A 446 -14.36 -32.87 -7.94
C GLY A 446 -14.01 -32.97 -9.43
N PHE A 447 -14.96 -32.67 -10.34
CA PHE A 447 -14.70 -32.71 -11.78
C PHE A 447 -13.69 -31.64 -12.24
N ASN A 448 -13.37 -30.62 -11.42
CA ASN A 448 -12.32 -29.66 -11.74
C ASN A 448 -10.96 -30.35 -11.95
N ALA A 449 -10.73 -31.53 -11.37
CA ALA A 449 -9.56 -32.36 -11.63
C ALA A 449 -9.34 -32.63 -13.13
N LEU A 450 -10.42 -32.82 -13.89
CA LEU A 450 -10.35 -32.99 -15.35
C LEU A 450 -9.70 -31.79 -16.04
N ILE A 451 -10.08 -30.57 -15.60
CA ILE A 451 -9.55 -29.32 -16.14
C ILE A 451 -8.08 -29.12 -15.71
N ILE A 452 -7.76 -29.48 -14.46
CA ILE A 452 -6.38 -29.46 -13.95
C ILE A 452 -5.48 -30.35 -14.81
N HIS A 453 -5.89 -31.59 -15.03
CA HIS A 453 -5.11 -32.56 -15.81
C HIS A 453 -4.95 -32.10 -17.26
N ALA A 454 -6.01 -31.59 -17.91
CA ALA A 454 -5.93 -31.00 -19.24
C ALA A 454 -4.89 -29.86 -19.28
N THR A 455 -4.92 -28.96 -18.31
CA THR A 455 -3.97 -27.84 -18.22
C THR A 455 -2.52 -28.34 -18.04
N GLN A 456 -2.32 -29.36 -17.22
CA GLN A 456 -1.00 -29.93 -16.93
C GLN A 456 -0.43 -30.73 -18.11
N LYS A 457 -1.26 -31.50 -18.83
CA LYS A 457 -0.83 -32.37 -19.93
C LYS A 457 -0.84 -31.71 -21.29
N LYS A 458 -1.58 -30.61 -21.45
CA LYS A 458 -1.70 -29.85 -22.70
C LYS A 458 -2.12 -30.73 -23.89
N PRO A 459 -3.29 -31.39 -23.82
CA PRO A 459 -3.82 -32.15 -24.96
C PRO A 459 -4.08 -31.24 -26.15
N GLU A 460 -4.20 -31.81 -27.34
CA GLU A 460 -4.36 -31.06 -28.60
C GLU A 460 -5.61 -30.16 -28.58
N ASN A 461 -6.68 -30.65 -27.94
CA ASN A 461 -7.96 -29.96 -27.82
C ASN A 461 -8.04 -28.93 -26.68
N LEU A 462 -6.94 -28.65 -25.94
CA LEU A 462 -6.94 -27.73 -24.80
C LEU A 462 -7.42 -26.32 -25.18
N ALA A 463 -7.08 -25.83 -26.38
CA ALA A 463 -7.51 -24.50 -26.84
C ALA A 463 -9.05 -24.37 -26.87
N VAL A 464 -9.73 -25.44 -27.31
CA VAL A 464 -11.20 -25.49 -27.38
C VAL A 464 -11.80 -25.50 -25.97
N LEU A 465 -11.21 -26.28 -25.05
CA LEU A 465 -11.63 -26.26 -23.65
C LEU A 465 -11.48 -24.86 -23.04
N ASN A 466 -10.35 -24.19 -23.27
CA ASN A 466 -10.07 -22.85 -22.75
C ASN A 466 -11.06 -21.80 -23.28
N GLU A 467 -11.48 -21.88 -24.54
CA GLU A 467 -12.50 -20.99 -25.10
C GLU A 467 -13.86 -21.15 -24.38
N ILE A 468 -14.27 -22.40 -24.12
CA ILE A 468 -15.50 -22.70 -23.38
C ILE A 468 -15.40 -22.16 -21.94
N LEU A 469 -14.26 -22.36 -21.28
CA LEU A 469 -14.03 -21.89 -19.91
C LEU A 469 -13.98 -20.36 -19.82
N ASP A 470 -13.38 -19.66 -20.79
CA ASP A 470 -13.36 -18.19 -20.85
C ASP A 470 -14.79 -17.62 -21.00
N LYS A 471 -15.59 -18.22 -21.89
CA LYS A 471 -17.01 -17.85 -22.03
C LYS A 471 -17.78 -18.07 -20.71
N SER A 472 -17.52 -19.19 -20.04
CA SER A 472 -18.16 -19.54 -18.76
C SER A 472 -17.72 -18.61 -17.62
N SER A 473 -16.45 -18.18 -17.63
CA SER A 473 -15.89 -17.19 -16.69
C SER A 473 -16.58 -15.84 -16.81
N LYS A 474 -16.73 -15.33 -18.04
CA LYS A 474 -17.45 -14.07 -18.31
C LYS A 474 -18.91 -14.10 -17.85
N ALA A 475 -19.53 -15.27 -17.84
CA ALA A 475 -20.88 -15.49 -17.34
C ALA A 475 -20.95 -15.72 -15.82
N LEU A 476 -19.82 -15.71 -15.10
CA LEU A 476 -19.71 -16.08 -13.67
C LEU A 476 -20.23 -17.50 -13.37
N GLU A 477 -20.17 -18.39 -14.35
CA GLU A 477 -20.44 -19.83 -14.16
C GLU A 477 -19.20 -20.57 -13.66
N TYR A 478 -18.02 -20.05 -13.99
CA TYR A 478 -16.70 -20.59 -13.66
C TYR A 478 -15.84 -19.51 -12.98
N ASP A 479 -15.41 -19.75 -11.74
CA ASP A 479 -14.58 -18.83 -10.95
C ASP A 479 -13.10 -18.87 -11.40
N ASP A 480 -12.80 -18.38 -12.61
CA ASP A 480 -11.45 -18.51 -13.18
C ASP A 480 -10.36 -17.89 -12.30
N LYS A 481 -10.58 -16.70 -11.73
CA LYS A 481 -9.56 -15.92 -11.01
C LYS A 481 -9.10 -16.62 -9.76
N ARG A 482 -9.98 -17.38 -9.13
CA ARG A 482 -9.75 -17.95 -7.81
C ARG A 482 -9.83 -19.48 -7.84
N ASN A 483 -9.82 -20.08 -9.03
CA ASN A 483 -9.73 -21.52 -9.21
C ASN A 483 -8.28 -22.00 -9.07
N PHE A 484 -8.14 -23.17 -8.47
CA PHE A 484 -6.88 -23.88 -8.27
C PHE A 484 -6.08 -24.07 -9.57
N ASN A 485 -6.76 -24.11 -10.72
CA ASN A 485 -6.14 -24.22 -12.05
C ASN A 485 -5.13 -23.09 -12.33
N ASN A 486 -5.38 -21.88 -11.82
CA ASN A 486 -4.50 -20.73 -11.99
C ASN A 486 -3.40 -20.64 -10.91
N ALA A 487 -3.54 -21.38 -9.81
CA ALA A 487 -2.60 -21.38 -8.68
C ALA A 487 -1.38 -22.28 -8.89
N LEU A 488 -1.39 -23.16 -9.90
CA LEU A 488 -0.29 -24.08 -10.22
C LEU A 488 0.83 -23.44 -11.04
N ALA A 489 0.82 -22.12 -11.22
CA ALA A 489 1.92 -21.41 -11.89
C ALA A 489 3.19 -21.51 -11.03
N TYR A 490 4.29 -21.97 -11.65
CA TYR A 490 5.64 -22.15 -11.04
C TYR A 490 6.27 -20.88 -10.43
N SER A 491 5.56 -19.75 -10.41
CA SER A 491 6.06 -18.41 -10.12
C SER A 491 5.47 -17.78 -8.86
N SER A 492 4.86 -18.53 -7.94
CA SER A 492 4.34 -17.92 -6.72
C SER A 492 5.48 -17.37 -5.85
N CYS A 493 5.30 -16.17 -5.32
CA CYS A 493 6.29 -15.50 -4.46
C CYS A 493 6.55 -16.25 -3.15
N PHE A 494 5.57 -16.99 -2.65
CA PHE A 494 5.66 -17.69 -1.37
C PHE A 494 5.70 -19.20 -1.56
N ARG A 495 6.62 -19.89 -0.91
CA ARG A 495 6.71 -21.36 -0.98
C ARG A 495 6.75 -21.98 0.40
N ILE A 496 6.12 -23.12 0.58
CA ILE A 496 6.12 -23.87 1.83
C ILE A 496 6.86 -25.17 1.59
N TYR A 497 8.04 -25.29 2.20
CA TYR A 497 8.91 -26.46 2.13
C TYR A 497 9.37 -26.85 3.55
N LYS A 498 9.37 -28.15 3.89
CA LYS A 498 9.64 -28.64 5.26
C LYS A 498 8.83 -27.96 6.39
N GLY A 499 7.68 -27.37 6.08
CA GLY A 499 6.89 -26.59 7.04
C GLY A 499 7.44 -25.20 7.34
N ASN A 500 8.43 -24.71 6.58
CA ASN A 500 8.86 -23.30 6.60
C ASN A 500 8.22 -22.54 5.43
N LEU A 501 7.76 -21.32 5.68
CA LEU A 501 7.34 -20.36 4.67
C LEU A 501 8.55 -19.58 4.16
N TYR A 502 8.79 -19.69 2.87
CA TYR A 502 9.81 -19.02 2.10
C TYR A 502 9.22 -17.92 1.23
N SER A 503 9.91 -16.79 1.12
CA SER A 503 9.59 -15.69 0.21
C SER A 503 10.71 -15.54 -0.79
N SER A 504 10.39 -15.58 -2.08
CA SER A 504 11.37 -15.45 -3.17
C SER A 504 12.18 -14.18 -3.02
N LYS A 505 13.49 -14.21 -3.35
CA LYS A 505 14.34 -13.00 -3.22
C LYS A 505 13.90 -11.86 -4.13
N SER A 506 13.24 -12.17 -5.24
CA SER A 506 12.68 -11.17 -6.15
C SER A 506 11.36 -10.57 -5.66
N CYS A 507 10.70 -11.23 -4.71
CA CYS A 507 9.46 -10.74 -4.12
C CYS A 507 9.78 -9.99 -2.82
N GLY A 508 9.46 -8.70 -2.78
CA GLY A 508 9.48 -7.94 -1.52
C GLY A 508 8.53 -8.55 -0.49
N ARG A 509 8.68 -8.17 0.78
CA ARG A 509 7.77 -8.61 1.84
C ARG A 509 6.36 -8.06 1.59
N ASN A 510 5.40 -8.95 1.34
CA ASN A 510 3.98 -8.61 1.21
C ASN A 510 3.20 -9.09 2.44
N ASP A 511 2.99 -8.20 3.41
CA ASP A 511 2.32 -8.52 4.67
C ASP A 511 0.86 -8.97 4.50
N LEU A 512 0.16 -8.48 3.46
CA LEU A 512 -1.22 -8.92 3.19
C LEU A 512 -1.25 -10.36 2.72
N GLU A 513 -0.32 -10.76 1.86
CA GLU A 513 -0.20 -12.15 1.40
C GLU A 513 0.19 -13.08 2.54
N VAL A 514 1.16 -12.68 3.37
CA VAL A 514 1.54 -13.44 4.58
C VAL A 514 0.35 -13.61 5.51
N ARG A 515 -0.44 -12.55 5.75
CA ARG A 515 -1.68 -12.64 6.54
C ARG A 515 -2.72 -13.54 5.90
N LYS A 516 -2.87 -13.52 4.57
CA LYS A 516 -3.79 -14.41 3.85
C LYS A 516 -3.41 -15.88 4.04
N ILE A 517 -2.12 -16.19 3.95
CA ILE A 517 -1.57 -17.52 4.23
C ILE A 517 -1.83 -17.91 5.69
N SER A 518 -1.49 -17.04 6.64
CA SER A 518 -1.72 -17.26 8.08
C SER A 518 -3.19 -17.52 8.41
N PHE A 519 -4.11 -16.68 7.92
CA PHE A 519 -5.54 -16.83 8.17
C PHE A 519 -6.09 -18.13 7.60
N LYS A 520 -5.57 -18.58 6.47
CA LYS A 520 -6.00 -19.83 5.82
C LYS A 520 -5.63 -21.06 6.65
N PHE A 521 -4.47 -21.07 7.29
CA PHE A 521 -4.07 -22.14 8.21
C PHE A 521 -4.71 -22.01 9.59
N SER A 522 -4.81 -20.78 10.11
CA SER A 522 -5.49 -20.43 11.35
C SER A 522 -6.87 -19.82 11.05
N ASN A 523 -7.79 -20.66 10.57
CA ASN A 523 -9.11 -20.25 10.13
C ASN A 523 -10.21 -20.65 11.15
N PRO A 524 -10.25 -20.08 12.37
CA PRO A 524 -11.17 -20.53 13.42
C PRO A 524 -12.65 -20.31 13.06
N ASN A 525 -12.91 -19.41 12.11
CA ASN A 525 -14.25 -19.05 11.65
C ASN A 525 -14.62 -19.72 10.32
N ASN A 526 -13.74 -20.54 9.74
CA ASN A 526 -13.94 -21.24 8.48
C ASN A 526 -14.28 -20.31 7.28
N PHE A 527 -13.64 -19.16 7.10
CA PHE A 527 -13.80 -18.36 5.88
C PHE A 527 -13.10 -18.99 4.67
N ILE A 528 -13.65 -18.85 3.48
CA ILE A 528 -13.05 -19.33 2.23
C ILE A 528 -12.32 -18.16 1.56
N MET A 529 -10.99 -18.15 1.62
CA MET A 529 -10.16 -17.11 1.02
C MET A 529 -9.56 -17.62 -0.29
N ASP A 530 -9.29 -16.73 -1.23
CA ASP A 530 -8.71 -17.13 -2.52
C ASP A 530 -7.30 -17.78 -2.39
N TYR A 531 -7.07 -18.85 -3.16
CA TYR A 531 -5.87 -19.67 -3.21
C TYR A 531 -5.02 -19.23 -4.42
N GLY A 532 -3.87 -18.60 -4.22
CA GLY A 532 -3.07 -18.21 -5.39
C GLY A 532 -1.67 -17.67 -5.16
N ASN A 533 -1.32 -17.29 -3.93
CA ASN A 533 -0.06 -16.57 -3.71
C ASN A 533 1.05 -17.45 -3.13
N PHE A 534 0.80 -18.74 -2.91
CA PHE A 534 1.79 -19.65 -2.36
C PHE A 534 1.69 -21.08 -2.89
N ILE A 535 2.83 -21.76 -2.99
CA ILE A 535 2.95 -23.17 -3.35
C ILE A 535 3.34 -23.99 -2.11
N ILE A 536 2.74 -25.16 -1.93
CA ILE A 536 3.19 -26.15 -0.94
C ILE A 536 3.92 -27.26 -1.68
N GLU A 537 5.18 -27.47 -1.35
CA GLU A 537 6.00 -28.53 -1.93
C GLU A 537 6.21 -29.66 -0.94
N ALA A 538 6.16 -30.90 -1.46
CA ALA A 538 6.49 -32.07 -0.67
C ALA A 538 7.97 -32.02 -0.26
N HIS A 539 8.27 -32.48 0.95
CA HIS A 539 9.65 -32.62 1.38
C HIS A 539 10.34 -33.73 0.58
N ASP A 540 11.36 -33.38 -0.21
CA ASP A 540 12.21 -34.36 -0.89
C ASP A 540 13.17 -35.00 0.12
N THR A 541 12.90 -36.26 0.44
CA THR A 541 13.71 -37.07 1.37
C THR A 541 14.93 -37.68 0.69
N LYS A 542 14.99 -37.72 -0.64
CA LYS A 542 16.03 -38.39 -1.43
C LYS A 542 17.23 -37.49 -1.67
N TYR A 543 17.00 -36.20 -1.92
CA TYR A 543 18.06 -35.20 -2.12
C TYR A 543 17.85 -33.95 -1.25
N PRO A 544 17.74 -34.10 0.08
CA PRO A 544 17.32 -33.00 0.95
C PRO A 544 18.28 -31.81 0.92
N LYS A 545 19.59 -32.06 0.73
CA LYS A 545 20.61 -31.01 0.70
C LYS A 545 20.52 -30.15 -0.56
N GLU A 546 20.37 -30.76 -1.73
CA GLU A 546 20.29 -30.01 -2.99
C GLU A 546 19.05 -29.10 -3.02
N VAL A 547 17.92 -29.59 -2.49
CA VAL A 547 16.70 -28.79 -2.39
C VAL A 547 16.84 -27.71 -1.31
N ASP A 548 17.45 -28.00 -0.16
CA ASP A 548 17.75 -26.97 0.85
C ASP A 548 18.64 -25.85 0.26
N ASP A 549 19.70 -26.23 -0.45
CA ASP A 549 20.64 -25.29 -1.09
C ASP A 549 19.91 -24.42 -2.13
N ASP A 550 19.00 -24.98 -2.94
CA ASP A 550 18.15 -24.23 -3.87
C ASP A 550 17.29 -23.19 -3.15
N TYR A 551 16.63 -23.59 -2.07
CA TYR A 551 15.77 -22.70 -1.30
C TYR A 551 16.55 -21.58 -0.62
N GLU A 552 17.74 -21.86 -0.08
CA GLU A 552 18.62 -20.84 0.52
C GLU A 552 19.16 -19.86 -0.54
N GLN A 553 19.46 -20.35 -1.75
CA GLN A 553 19.92 -19.51 -2.85
C GLN A 553 18.81 -18.62 -3.42
N ASN A 554 17.58 -19.11 -3.49
CA ASN A 554 16.49 -18.45 -4.22
C ASN A 554 15.44 -17.74 -3.34
N TYR A 555 15.49 -17.90 -2.01
CA TYR A 555 14.51 -17.32 -1.08
C TYR A 555 15.17 -16.57 0.08
N ASN A 556 14.55 -15.47 0.53
CA ASN A 556 15.09 -14.58 1.57
C ASN A 556 14.57 -14.91 2.99
N LEU A 557 13.43 -15.60 3.08
CA LEU A 557 12.67 -15.76 4.34
C LEU A 557 12.67 -17.24 4.76
N ILE A 558 12.96 -17.51 6.02
CA ILE A 558 12.65 -18.79 6.66
C ILE A 558 11.77 -18.45 7.86
N MET A 559 10.46 -18.63 7.74
CA MET A 559 9.58 -18.58 8.89
C MET A 559 8.97 -19.95 9.12
N LYS A 560 9.31 -20.60 10.24
CA LYS A 560 8.71 -21.87 10.59
C LYS A 560 7.22 -21.67 10.79
N LEU A 561 6.41 -22.44 10.08
CA LEU A 561 4.98 -22.49 10.31
C LEU A 561 4.79 -23.29 11.60
N THR A 562 4.43 -22.59 12.66
CA THR A 562 4.07 -23.18 13.95
C THR A 562 2.55 -23.21 14.06
N ASP A 563 2.01 -24.23 14.71
CA ASP A 563 0.58 -24.26 15.06
C ASP A 563 0.17 -23.11 16.00
N ASP A 564 1.15 -22.50 16.68
CA ASP A 564 1.02 -21.24 17.40
C ASP A 564 1.11 -20.04 16.43
N TRP A 565 0.00 -19.77 15.75
CA TRP A 565 -0.11 -18.71 14.75
C TRP A 565 -0.40 -17.33 15.35
N GLU A 566 -0.56 -17.21 16.67
CA GLU A 566 -0.76 -15.92 17.35
C GLU A 566 0.41 -14.95 17.12
N PHE A 567 1.58 -15.46 16.72
CA PHE A 567 2.74 -14.67 16.32
C PHE A 567 2.47 -13.69 15.16
N TYR A 568 1.60 -14.02 14.20
CA TYR A 568 1.24 -13.13 13.09
C TYR A 568 0.14 -12.13 13.45
N GLU A 569 -0.51 -12.33 14.60
CA GLU A 569 -1.55 -11.45 15.13
C GLU A 569 -1.01 -10.42 16.14
N LYS A 570 0.22 -10.63 16.62
CA LYS A 570 0.98 -9.71 17.48
C LYS A 570 1.73 -8.67 16.64
#